data_AF-A0A6P4ZIB6-F1
#
_entry.id   AF-A0A6P4ZIB6-F1
#
_cell.length_a   1.000
_cell.length_b   1.000
_cell.length_c   1.000
_cell.angle_alpha   90.00
_cell.angle_beta   90.00
_cell.angle_gamma   90.00
#
_symmetry.space_group_name_H-M   'P 1'
#
loop_
_entity.id
_entity.type
_entity.pdbx_description
1 polymer ?
#
loop_
_entity_poly.entity_id
_entity_poly.type
_entity_poly.pdbx_seq_one_letter_code
_entity_poly.pdbx_strand_id
1 'polypeptide(L)'
;MAAPMPNPHDRTRKPKPKGEEDEEEEEDPIDKLVNASGCADQHYALLECMAEHQDWRKCQEETKKFRLCMAEAQKRKLEKR
;
A
#
# COMPACT_ATOMS: atom_id res chain seq x y z
N MET A 1 -40.03 -15.08 1.14
CA MET A 1 -39.54 -13.97 0.30
C MET A 1 -38.06 -13.79 0.63
N ALA A 2 -37.14 -14.18 -0.26
CA ALA A 2 -35.71 -14.03 -0.03
C ALA A 2 -35.30 -12.56 -0.27
N ALA A 3 -34.56 -11.97 0.67
CA ALA A 3 -34.06 -10.60 0.52
C ALA A 3 -33.02 -10.54 -0.63
N PRO A 4 -33.03 -9.48 -1.46
CA PRO A 4 -32.05 -9.30 -2.52
C PRO A 4 -30.65 -9.08 -1.92
N MET A 5 -29.65 -9.77 -2.46
CA MET A 5 -28.25 -9.62 -2.03
C MET A 5 -27.73 -8.22 -2.37
N PRO A 6 -26.92 -7.59 -1.51
CA PRO A 6 -26.36 -6.27 -1.77
C PRO A 6 -25.39 -6.32 -2.97
N ASN A 7 -25.56 -5.38 -3.90
CA ASN A 7 -24.72 -5.24 -5.09
C ASN A 7 -23.33 -4.70 -4.69
N PRO A 8 -22.23 -5.42 -4.96
CA PRO A 8 -20.88 -5.04 -4.51
C PRO A 8 -20.31 -3.77 -5.18
N HIS A 9 -20.98 -3.22 -6.20
CA HIS A 9 -20.57 -1.98 -6.89
C HIS A 9 -21.48 -0.78 -6.57
N ASP A 10 -22.23 -0.82 -5.47
CA ASP A 10 -23.06 0.28 -5.02
C ASP A 10 -22.21 1.50 -4.59
N ARG A 11 -22.00 2.42 -5.53
CA ARG A 11 -21.25 3.68 -5.33
C ARG A 11 -22.03 4.74 -4.54
N THR A 12 -23.24 4.42 -4.10
CA THR A 12 -24.10 5.28 -3.28
C THR A 12 -23.69 5.32 -1.80
N ARG A 13 -22.76 4.47 -1.37
CA ARG A 13 -22.12 4.61 -0.06
C ARG A 13 -21.29 5.90 -0.02
N LYS A 14 -21.85 6.89 0.69
CA LYS A 14 -21.17 8.13 1.10
C LYS A 14 -19.82 7.74 1.76
N PRO A 15 -18.67 8.24 1.29
CA PRO A 15 -17.43 8.06 2.02
C PRO A 15 -17.57 8.73 3.39
N LYS A 16 -17.12 8.05 4.45
CA LYS A 16 -17.04 8.63 5.79
C LYS A 16 -16.15 9.88 5.70
N PRO A 17 -16.56 11.06 6.18
CA PRO A 17 -15.66 12.21 6.24
C PRO A 17 -14.47 11.82 7.11
N LYS A 18 -13.28 11.82 6.52
CA LYS A 18 -12.00 11.74 7.25
C LYS A 18 -11.69 13.18 7.67
N GLY A 19 -12.06 13.53 8.89
CA GLY A 19 -11.83 14.86 9.43
C GLY A 19 -12.07 14.87 10.93
N GLU A 20 -11.03 15.32 11.62
CA GLU A 20 -10.94 15.75 13.02
C GLU A 20 -10.34 14.75 14.03
N GLU A 21 -9.20 15.19 14.58
CA GLU A 21 -8.49 14.76 15.80
C GLU A 21 -7.39 13.68 15.64
N ASP A 22 -6.30 14.03 14.96
CA ASP A 22 -4.93 14.08 15.53
C ASP A 22 -3.95 14.65 14.47
N GLU A 23 -3.48 15.88 14.66
CA GLU A 23 -2.48 16.55 13.80
C GLU A 23 -1.04 16.15 14.17
N GLU A 24 -0.84 15.04 14.88
CA GLU A 24 0.48 14.47 15.14
C GLU A 24 0.78 13.40 14.05
N GLU A 25 1.36 13.86 12.94
CA GLU A 25 2.16 13.02 12.03
C GLU A 25 1.44 11.71 11.59
N GLU A 26 0.35 11.83 10.82
CA GLU A 26 -0.32 10.67 10.22
C GLU A 26 0.55 10.09 9.08
N GLU A 27 1.67 9.46 9.43
CA GLU A 27 2.49 8.69 8.49
C GLU A 27 1.60 7.63 7.84
N ASP A 28 1.66 7.57 6.50
CA ASP A 28 0.75 6.74 5.71
C ASP A 28 0.82 5.29 6.22
N PRO A 29 -0.31 4.60 6.40
CA PRO A 29 -0.31 3.22 6.86
C PRO A 29 0.56 2.30 5.98
N ILE A 30 0.76 2.61 4.70
CA ILE A 30 1.69 1.92 3.81
C ILE A 30 3.13 2.19 4.22
N ASP A 31 3.52 3.47 4.40
CA ASP A 31 4.88 3.85 4.83
C ASP A 31 5.25 3.18 6.15
N LYS A 32 4.35 3.18 7.15
CA LYS A 32 4.54 2.47 8.42
C LYS A 32 4.84 0.98 8.21
N LEU A 33 4.10 0.32 7.32
CA LEU A 33 4.28 -1.10 7.01
C LEU A 33 5.59 -1.38 6.26
N VAL A 34 5.97 -0.50 5.34
CA VAL A 34 7.21 -0.60 4.56
C VAL A 34 8.43 -0.37 5.45
N ASN A 35 8.37 0.61 6.34
CA ASN A 35 9.40 0.88 7.35
C ASN A 35 9.59 -0.33 8.28
N ALA A 36 8.48 -0.90 8.78
CA ALA A 36 8.52 -2.09 9.63
C ALA A 36 9.01 -3.36 8.90
N SER A 37 8.86 -3.45 7.57
CA SER A 37 9.31 -4.60 6.79
C SER A 37 10.80 -4.54 6.43
N GLY A 38 11.42 -3.36 6.53
CA GLY A 38 12.81 -3.11 6.10
C GLY A 38 12.95 -3.00 4.59
N CYS A 39 11.87 -2.66 3.87
CA CYS A 39 11.88 -2.52 2.40
C CYS A 39 11.70 -1.05 1.96
N ALA A 40 12.06 -0.09 2.82
CA ALA A 40 11.89 1.34 2.59
C ALA A 40 12.71 1.85 1.41
N ASP A 41 13.97 1.41 1.26
CA ASP A 41 14.84 1.83 0.15
C ASP A 41 14.22 1.50 -1.22
N GLN A 42 13.69 0.28 -1.39
CA GLN A 42 13.05 -0.13 -2.65
C GLN A 42 11.71 0.57 -2.87
N HIS A 43 11.02 0.98 -1.79
CA HIS A 43 9.82 1.79 -1.91
C HIS A 43 10.13 3.19 -2.40
N TYR A 44 11.12 3.86 -1.81
CA TYR A 44 11.53 5.20 -2.23
C TYR A 44 12.09 5.21 -3.65
N ALA A 45 12.87 4.19 -4.05
CA ALA A 45 13.34 4.07 -5.43
C ALA A 45 12.19 3.91 -6.44
N LEU A 46 11.14 3.16 -6.07
CA LEU A 46 9.93 3.06 -6.89
C LEU A 46 9.17 4.39 -6.96
N LEU A 47 9.04 5.11 -5.84
CA LEU A 47 8.41 6.44 -5.80
C LEU A 47 9.18 7.45 -6.64
N GLU A 48 10.50 7.44 -6.59
CA GLU A 48 11.36 8.31 -7.40
C GLU A 48 11.19 8.02 -8.90
N CYS A 49 11.20 6.74 -9.30
CA CYS A 49 10.92 6.37 -10.69
C CYS A 49 9.52 6.82 -11.15
N MET A 50 8.52 6.67 -10.28
CA MET A 50 7.15 7.11 -10.58
C MET A 50 7.05 8.64 -10.65
N ALA A 51 7.81 9.38 -9.83
CA ALA A 51 7.88 10.83 -9.87
C ALA A 51 8.54 11.33 -11.16
N GLU A 52 9.59 10.66 -11.63
CA GLU A 52 10.30 11.03 -12.86
C GLU A 52 9.51 10.66 -14.13
N HIS A 53 9.02 9.42 -14.21
CA HIS A 53 8.47 8.88 -15.44
C HIS A 53 6.95 8.89 -15.51
N GLN A 54 6.27 8.83 -14.36
CA GLN A 54 4.81 8.69 -14.26
C GLN A 54 4.21 7.52 -15.07
N ASP A 55 5.05 6.57 -15.52
CA ASP A 55 4.66 5.36 -16.24
C ASP A 55 5.23 4.15 -15.53
N TRP A 56 4.35 3.40 -14.85
CA TRP A 56 4.73 2.20 -14.11
C TRP A 56 5.41 1.13 -14.99
N ARG A 57 5.19 1.15 -16.31
CA ARG A 57 5.84 0.21 -17.24
C ARG A 57 7.35 0.47 -17.35
N LYS A 58 7.79 1.71 -17.17
CA LYS A 58 9.22 2.06 -17.10
C LYS A 58 9.81 1.71 -15.73
N CYS A 59 8.99 1.72 -14.68
CA CYS A 59 9.39 1.37 -13.31
C CYS A 59 9.24 -0.13 -12.97
N GLN A 60 9.22 -1.01 -13.98
CA GLN A 60 9.09 -2.46 -13.76
C GLN A 60 10.24 -3.05 -12.95
N GLU A 61 11.46 -2.54 -13.14
CA GLU A 61 12.62 -3.01 -12.39
C GLU A 61 12.48 -2.70 -10.90
N GLU A 62 12.22 -1.43 -10.56
CA GLU A 62 12.01 -1.00 -9.17
C GLU A 62 10.81 -1.70 -8.53
N THR A 63 9.73 -1.90 -9.29
CA THR A 63 8.57 -2.67 -8.81
C THR A 63 8.94 -4.12 -8.49
N LYS A 64 9.77 -4.77 -9.32
CA LYS A 64 10.25 -6.14 -9.06
C LYS A 64 11.12 -6.20 -7.81
N LYS A 65 12.05 -5.26 -7.64
CA LYS A 65 12.92 -5.16 -6.44
C LYS A 65 12.08 -5.03 -5.17
N PHE A 66 11.11 -4.12 -5.17
CA PHE A 66 10.20 -3.92 -4.03
C PHE A 66 9.38 -5.19 -3.73
N ARG A 67 8.82 -5.84 -4.75
CA ARG A 67 8.07 -7.10 -4.58
C ARG A 67 8.91 -8.22 -3.98
N LEU A 68 10.16 -8.38 -4.45
CA LEU A 68 11.05 -9.41 -3.92
C LEU A 68 11.36 -9.16 -2.45
N CYS A 69 11.71 -7.93 -2.07
CA CYS A 69 11.97 -7.57 -0.68
C CYS A 69 10.76 -7.86 0.21
N MET A 70 9.56 -7.44 -0.21
CA MET A 70 8.33 -7.67 0.56
C MET A 70 7.99 -9.16 0.68
N ALA A 71 8.23 -9.96 -0.36
CA ALA A 71 8.04 -11.41 -0.29
C ALA A 71 8.98 -12.06 0.72
N GLU A 72 10.25 -11.64 0.78
CA GLU A 72 11.20 -12.09 1.81
C GLU A 72 10.77 -11.62 3.20
N ALA A 73 10.32 -10.38 3.35
CA ALA A 73 9.82 -9.86 4.62
C ALA A 73 8.63 -10.66 5.16
N GLN A 74 7.72 -11.07 4.27
CA GLN A 74 6.59 -11.95 4.63
C GLN A 74 7.08 -13.32 5.09
N LYS A 75 8.04 -13.94 4.40
CA LYS A 75 8.63 -15.22 4.81
C LYS A 75 9.27 -15.12 6.20
N ARG A 76 10.12 -14.11 6.43
CA ARG A 76 10.75 -13.85 7.73
C ARG A 76 9.72 -13.67 8.85
N LYS A 77 8.57 -13.05 8.56
CA LYS A 77 7.49 -12.85 9.53
C LYS A 77 6.77 -14.17 9.86
N LEU A 78 6.59 -15.04 8.88
CA LEU A 78 5.99 -16.36 9.09
C LEU A 78 6.91 -17.30 9.87
N GLU A 79 8.21 -17.29 9.58
CA GLU A 79 9.20 -18.11 10.30
C GLU A 79 9.34 -17.72 11.77
N LYS A 80 9.08 -16.45 12.10
CA LYS A 80 9.13 -15.93 13.47
C LYS A 80 7.82 -16.11 14.26
N ARG A 81 6.76 -16.65 13.63
CA ARG A 81 5.43 -16.77 14.23
C ARG A 81 5.12 -18.21 14.60
#